data_AF-A0A537IZR9-F1
#
_entry.id   AF-A0A537IZR9-F1
#
_cell.length_a   1.000
_cell.length_b   1.000
_cell.length_c   1.000
_cell.angle_alpha   90.00
_cell.angle_beta   90.00
_cell.angle_gamma   90.00
#
_symmetry.space_group_name_H-M   'P 1'
#
loop_
_entity.id
_entity.type
_entity.pdbx_description
1 polymer ?
#
loop_
_entity_poly.entity_id
_entity_poly.type
_entity_poly.pdbx_seq_one_letter_code
_entity_poly.pdbx_strand_id
1 'polypeptide(L)' 'DILKALIGARGKVLTGQQLLRQVWGVGYGTELHMLRVNITNLRRKLEQDPTRPVHIVTEPGVGYRLRVQG' A
#
# COMPACT_ATOMS: atom_id res chain seq x y z
N ASP A 1 7.18 -4.76 -5.49
CA ASP A 1 6.64 -3.71 -6.39
C ASP A 1 5.55 -2.81 -5.77
N ILE A 2 4.80 -3.25 -4.74
CA ILE A 2 3.83 -2.38 -4.03
C ILE A 2 4.44 -1.05 -3.56
N LEU A 3 5.61 -1.09 -2.89
CA LEU A 3 6.27 0.14 -2.45
C LEU A 3 6.64 1.05 -3.64
N LYS A 4 7.12 0.47 -4.75
CA LYS A 4 7.44 1.23 -5.97
C LYS A 4 6.19 1.91 -6.55
N ALA A 5 5.06 1.21 -6.59
CA ALA A 5 3.77 1.76 -7.02
C ALA A 5 3.35 2.95 -6.13
N LEU A 6 3.47 2.79 -4.81
CA LEU A 6 3.16 3.86 -3.85
C LEU A 6 4.11 5.07 -3.98
N ILE A 7 5.40 4.85 -4.21
CA ILE A 7 6.38 5.92 -4.52
C ILE A 7 5.97 6.66 -5.79
N GLY A 8 5.63 5.92 -6.86
CA GLY A 8 5.18 6.48 -8.14
C GLY A 8 3.91 7.32 -8.02
N ALA A 9 3.05 7.02 -7.04
CA ALA A 9 1.85 7.80 -6.75
C ALA A 9 2.14 9.16 -6.10
N ARG A 10 3.38 9.45 -5.67
CA ARG A 10 3.82 10.74 -5.11
C ARG A 10 2.90 11.27 -4.01
N GLY A 11 2.55 10.40 -3.07
CA GLY A 11 1.66 10.75 -1.96
C GLY A 11 0.17 10.85 -2.33
N LYS A 12 -0.25 10.46 -3.54
CA LYS A 12 -1.67 10.23 -3.83
C LYS A 12 -2.12 8.89 -3.25
N VAL A 13 -3.41 8.78 -2.95
CA VAL A 13 -4.00 7.51 -2.48
C VAL A 13 -4.15 6.58 -3.68
N LEU A 14 -3.70 5.34 -3.53
CA LEU A 14 -4.02 4.25 -4.45
C LEU A 14 -5.03 3.33 -3.77
N THR A 15 -6.13 3.04 -4.48
CA THR A 15 -7.11 2.04 -4.03
C THR A 15 -6.49 0.65 -4.02
N GLY A 16 -7.09 -0.27 -3.26
CA GLY A 16 -6.66 -1.67 -3.26
C GLY A 16 -6.68 -2.29 -4.67
N GLN A 17 -7.71 -1.96 -5.47
CA GLN A 17 -7.84 -2.39 -6.86
C GLN A 17 -6.73 -1.85 -7.76
N GLN A 18 -6.38 -0.56 -7.62
CA GLN A 18 -5.30 0.05 -8.40
C GLN A 18 -3.96 -0.58 -8.06
N LEU A 19 -3.68 -0.82 -6.78
CA LEU A 19 -2.45 -1.51 -6.35
C LEU A 19 -2.38 -2.94 -6.87
N LEU A 20 -3.49 -3.69 -6.76
CA LEU A 20 -3.57 -5.05 -7.28
C LEU A 20 -3.29 -5.08 -8.79
N ARG A 21 -3.94 -4.19 -9.54
CA ARG A 21 -3.74 -4.08 -10.99
C ARG A 21 -2.31 -3.68 -11.38
N GLN A 22 -1.70 -2.74 -10.67
CA GLN A 22 -0.34 -2.28 -11.00
C GLN A 22 0.74 -3.32 -10.68
N VAL A 23 0.53 -4.13 -9.63
CA VAL A 23 1.57 -5.07 -9.16
C VAL A 23 1.38 -6.47 -9.74
N TRP A 24 0.14 -6.93 -9.92
CA TRP A 24 -0.18 -8.29 -10.38
C TRP A 24 -0.99 -8.35 -11.68
N GLY A 25 -1.45 -7.22 -12.21
CA GLY A 25 -2.19 -7.16 -13.48
C GLY A 25 -3.73 -7.21 -13.35
N VAL A 26 -4.40 -7.13 -14.50
CA VAL A 26 -5.87 -6.93 -14.60
C VAL A 26 -6.73 -8.09 -14.05
N GLY A 27 -6.17 -9.29 -13.85
CA GLY A 27 -6.90 -10.45 -13.34
C GLY A 27 -7.01 -10.55 -11.81
N TYR A 28 -6.24 -9.76 -11.06
CA TYR A 28 -6.06 -9.94 -9.61
C TYR A 28 -7.03 -9.14 -8.72
N GLY A 29 -8.14 -8.62 -9.28
CA GLY A 29 -9.01 -7.64 -8.62
C GLY A 29 -9.69 -8.09 -7.32
N THR A 30 -9.85 -9.39 -7.04
CA THR A 30 -10.59 -9.84 -5.84
C THR A 30 -9.71 -10.15 -4.63
N GLU A 31 -8.39 -10.24 -4.79
CA GLU A 31 -7.49 -10.73 -3.73
C GLU A 31 -6.98 -9.64 -2.78
N LEU A 32 -7.89 -8.83 -2.23
CA LEU A 32 -7.56 -7.79 -1.25
C LEU A 32 -6.87 -8.33 0.01
N HIS A 33 -7.10 -9.61 0.36
CA HIS A 33 -6.42 -10.26 1.47
C HIS A 33 -4.90 -10.35 1.24
N MET A 34 -4.47 -10.79 0.06
CA MET A 34 -3.05 -10.87 -0.29
C MET A 34 -2.38 -9.49 -0.26
N LEU A 35 -3.08 -8.46 -0.76
CA LEU A 35 -2.59 -7.08 -0.66
C LEU A 35 -2.37 -6.67 0.80
N ARG A 36 -3.33 -6.94 1.69
CA ARG A 36 -3.23 -6.60 3.12
C ARG A 36 -2.05 -7.29 3.80
N VAL A 37 -1.82 -8.57 3.52
CA VAL A 37 -0.66 -9.33 4.05
C VAL A 37 0.65 -8.66 3.61
N ASN A 38 0.77 -8.32 2.33
CA ASN A 38 1.96 -7.66 1.83
C ASN A 38 2.17 -6.25 2.40
N ILE A 39 1.10 -5.48 2.60
CA ILE A 39 1.17 -4.17 3.27
C ILE A 39 1.65 -4.33 4.73
N THR A 40 1.14 -5.32 5.46
CA THR A 40 1.61 -5.63 6.82
C THR A 40 3.09 -5.99 6.83
N ASN A 41 3.54 -6.80 5.87
CA ASN A 41 4.95 -7.17 5.75
C ASN A 41 5.85 -5.98 5.39
N LEU A 42 5.37 -5.04 4.57
CA LEU A 42 6.09 -3.80 4.29
C LEU A 42 6.20 -2.92 5.54
N ARG A 43 5.11 -2.77 6.31
CA ARG A 43 5.14 -1.97 7.54
C ARG A 43 6.14 -2.52 8.55
N ARG A 44 6.22 -3.84 8.70
CA ARG A 44 7.24 -4.51 9.55
C ARG A 44 8.68 -4.20 9.13
N LYS A 45 8.91 -3.86 7.86
CA LYS A 45 10.25 -3.56 7.33
C LYS A 45 10.59 -2.07 7.33
N LEU A 46 9.58 -1.19 7.29
CA LEU A 46 9.76 0.24 7.03
C LEU A 46 9.37 1.14 8.21
N GLU A 47 8.44 0.68 9.05
CA GLU A 47 7.93 1.46 10.17
C GLU A 47 8.72 1.13 11.44
N GLN A 48 8.93 2.13 12.30
CA GLN A 48 9.45 1.90 13.65
C GLN A 48 8.45 1.09 14.49
N ASP A 49 7.17 1.43 14.39
CA ASP A 49 6.06 0.68 14.98
C ASP A 49 5.06 0.29 13.87
N PRO A 50 5.02 -1.00 13.47
CA PRO A 50 4.11 -1.46 12.42
C PRO A 50 2.61 -1.33 12.76
N THR A 51 2.27 -1.22 14.05
CA THR A 51 0.89 -1.03 14.51
C THR A 51 0.45 0.43 14.44
N ARG A 52 1.41 1.36 14.36
CA ARG A 52 1.20 2.81 14.23
C ARG A 52 1.93 3.35 13.00
N PRO A 53 1.54 2.91 11.77
CA PRO A 53 2.29 3.21 10.56
C PRO A 53 2.22 4.70 10.21
N VAL A 54 3.38 5.32 9.97
CA VAL A 54 3.48 6.73 9.57
C VAL A 54 3.84 6.90 8.10
N HIS A 55 4.49 5.90 7.49
CA HIS A 55 4.87 5.94 6.08
C HIS A 55 3.78 5.35 5.18
N ILE A 56 3.35 4.11 5.41
CA ILE A 56 2.27 3.48 4.63
C ILE A 56 0.96 3.65 5.38
N VAL A 57 0.23 4.73 5.08
CA VAL A 57 -1.02 5.09 5.75
C VAL A 57 -2.21 4.42 5.07
N THR A 58 -3.12 3.83 5.87
CA THR A 58 -4.42 3.38 5.39
C THR A 58 -5.39 4.56 5.40
N GLU A 59 -6.06 4.80 4.27
CA GLU A 59 -7.18 5.72 4.15
C GLU A 59 -8.47 4.87 4.15
N PRO A 60 -9.24 4.78 5.26
CA PRO A 60 -10.35 3.86 5.40
C PRO A 60 -11.39 4.00 4.28
N GLY A 61 -11.82 2.87 3.71
CA GLY A 61 -12.75 2.86 2.58
C GLY A 61 -12.16 3.27 1.22
N VAL A 62 -10.92 3.78 1.19
CA VAL A 62 -10.29 4.27 -0.05
C VAL A 62 -9.11 3.39 -0.46
N GLY A 63 -8.09 3.25 0.40
CA GLY A 63 -6.88 2.52 0.03
C GLY A 63 -5.66 2.89 0.86
N TYR A 64 -4.51 3.02 0.20
CA TYR A 64 -3.22 3.24 0.83
C TYR A 64 -2.49 4.42 0.21
N ARG A 65 -1.73 5.13 1.03
CA ARG A 65 -0.90 6.26 0.62
C ARG A 65 0.48 6.13 1.25
N LEU A 66 1.51 6.47 0.49
CA LEU A 66 2.85 6.69 1.05
C LEU A 66 2.97 8.14 1.51
N ARG A 67 3.37 8.34 2.76
CA ARG A 67 3.84 9.61 3.30
C ARG A 67 5.33 9.46 3.56
N VAL A 68 6.09 10.45 3.11
CA VAL A 68 7.51 10.56 3.44
C VAL A 68 7.59 11.86 4.22
N GLN A 69 8.03 11.80 5.48
CA GLN A 69 8.39 13.04 6.17
C GLN A 69 9.60 13.63 5.42
N GLY A 70 9.50 14.90 5.08
CA GLY A 70 10.64 15.67 4.55
C GLY A 70 11.64 15.94 5.66
#